data_AF-A0A3D8MBK8-F1
#
_entry.id   AF-A0A3D8MBK8-F1
#
_cell.length_a   1.000
_cell.length_b   1.000
_cell.length_c   1.000
_cell.angle_alpha   90.00
_cell.angle_beta   90.00
_cell.angle_gamma   90.00
#
_symmetry.space_group_name_H-M   'P 1'
#
loop_
_entity.id
_entity.type
_entity.pdbx_description
1 polymer ?
#
loop_
_entity_poly.entity_id
_entity_poly.type
_entity_poly.pdbx_seq_one_letter_code
_entity_poly.pdbx_strand_id
1 'polypeptide(L)'
;MALPLVWLGAGLVAAYAGSQLAREQQRQSGHLGHFPGDCKMEVQPKNGSVVCCGIYEVFQHTGIWVDDQIIELKGNGLVRAVSPRRFLADRSGNRIYVACDGNLRPLVDEQAITRSVGQVFSYSEYHVWSNNCHRFVFSCISGKKQPVTRFGELNEKMYRHFGTVVHWQPVPVTK
;
A
#
# COMPACT_ATOMS: atom_id res chain seq x y z
N MET A 1 -5.37 34.04 -22.94
CA MET A 1 -6.01 32.70 -22.93
C MET A 1 -5.56 31.89 -21.71
N ALA A 2 -5.97 32.28 -20.50
CA ALA A 2 -5.53 31.65 -19.24
C ALA A 2 -6.51 30.62 -18.66
N LEU A 3 -7.72 30.48 -19.23
CA LEU A 3 -8.76 29.61 -18.70
C LEU A 3 -8.35 28.13 -18.51
N PRO A 4 -7.59 27.47 -19.42
CA PRO A 4 -7.25 26.06 -19.24
C PRO A 4 -6.38 25.79 -17.99
N LEU A 5 -5.48 26.71 -17.66
CA LEU A 5 -4.55 26.56 -16.53
C LEU A 5 -5.25 26.80 -15.18
N VAL A 6 -6.22 27.70 -15.13
CA VAL A 6 -7.00 27.96 -13.91
C VAL A 6 -7.86 26.75 -13.54
N TRP A 7 -8.52 26.10 -14.52
CA TRP A 7 -9.31 24.90 -14.28
C TRP A 7 -8.45 23.68 -13.90
N LEU A 8 -7.27 23.52 -14.52
CA LEU A 8 -6.29 22.51 -14.09
C LEU A 8 -5.82 22.73 -12.65
N GLY A 9 -5.52 23.97 -12.28
CA GLY A 9 -5.13 24.34 -10.92
C GLY A 9 -6.23 24.03 -9.91
N ALA A 10 -7.48 24.42 -10.21
CA ALA A 10 -8.63 24.13 -9.34
C ALA A 10 -8.86 22.62 -9.17
N GLY A 11 -8.71 21.83 -10.24
CA GLY A 11 -8.83 20.36 -10.19
C GLY A 11 -7.76 19.71 -9.31
N LEU A 12 -6.50 20.16 -9.40
CA LEU A 12 -5.42 19.66 -8.56
C LEU A 12 -5.63 20.00 -7.08
N VAL A 13 -6.07 21.22 -6.78
CA VAL A 13 -6.39 21.64 -5.41
C VAL A 13 -7.52 20.80 -4.83
N ALA A 14 -8.59 20.56 -5.59
CA ALA A 14 -9.72 19.73 -5.16
C ALA A 14 -9.28 18.28 -4.89
N ALA A 15 -8.45 17.70 -5.77
CA ALA A 15 -7.91 16.35 -5.58
C ALA A 15 -7.05 16.24 -4.32
N TYR A 16 -6.17 17.24 -4.09
CA TYR A 16 -5.34 17.30 -2.90
C TYR A 16 -6.18 17.42 -1.61
N ALA A 17 -7.11 18.37 -1.56
CA ALA A 17 -8.00 18.55 -0.42
C ALA A 17 -8.83 17.29 -0.14
N GLY A 18 -9.37 16.66 -1.19
CA GLY A 18 -10.09 15.40 -1.08
C GLY A 18 -9.23 14.27 -0.49
N SER A 19 -7.95 14.19 -0.88
CA SER A 19 -7.03 13.20 -0.31
C SER A 19 -6.74 13.44 1.18
N GLN A 20 -6.64 14.70 1.62
CA GLN A 20 -6.42 15.05 3.02
C GLN A 20 -7.64 14.70 3.88
N LEU A 21 -8.83 15.05 3.40
CA LEU A 21 -10.09 14.67 4.06
C LEU A 21 -10.23 13.14 4.17
N ALA A 22 -9.89 12.40 3.12
CA ALA A 22 -9.91 10.94 3.16
C ALA A 22 -8.92 10.38 4.21
N ARG A 23 -7.71 10.95 4.31
CA ARG A 23 -6.72 10.58 5.33
C ARG A 23 -7.24 10.85 6.75
N GLU A 24 -7.85 12.01 6.99
CA GLU A 24 -8.46 12.36 8.27
C GLU A 24 -9.60 11.40 8.64
N GLN A 25 -10.47 11.09 7.69
CA GLN A 25 -11.55 10.13 7.88
C GLN A 25 -11.01 8.73 8.23
N GLN A 26 -9.91 8.29 7.60
CA GLN A 26 -9.25 7.03 7.96
C GLN A 26 -8.74 7.05 9.40
N ARG A 27 -8.14 8.16 9.87
CA ARG A 27 -7.68 8.30 11.26
C ARG A 27 -8.84 8.25 12.25
N GLN A 28 -9.95 8.91 11.92
CA GLN A 28 -11.15 8.92 12.77
C GLN A 28 -11.86 7.55 12.83
N SER A 29 -11.68 6.69 11.82
CA SER A 29 -12.32 5.36 11.78
C SER A 29 -11.80 4.38 12.84
N GLY A 30 -10.70 4.68 13.53
CA GLY A 30 -10.10 3.80 14.54
C GLY A 30 -9.36 2.58 13.99
N HIS A 31 -9.43 2.31 12.69
CA HIS A 31 -8.72 1.19 12.04
C HIS A 31 -7.22 1.45 11.82
N LEU A 32 -6.81 2.73 11.86
CA LEU A 32 -5.49 3.20 11.51
C LEU A 32 -4.93 4.10 12.61
N GLY A 33 -3.79 3.74 13.17
CA GLY A 33 -3.09 4.56 14.15
C GLY A 33 -2.13 5.55 13.51
N HIS A 34 -1.27 5.09 12.60
CA HIS A 34 -0.32 5.92 11.86
C HIS A 34 -0.50 5.74 10.35
N PHE A 35 -0.70 6.85 9.63
CA PHE A 35 -0.63 6.86 8.17
C PHE A 35 0.85 6.82 7.72
N PRO A 36 1.17 6.29 6.52
CA PRO A 36 2.52 6.40 5.98
C PRO A 36 3.05 7.84 6.06
N GLY A 37 4.18 8.02 6.76
CA GLY A 37 4.81 9.33 6.98
C GLY A 37 4.55 9.97 8.33
N ASP A 38 3.55 9.50 9.10
CA ASP A 38 3.20 10.07 10.41
C ASP A 38 4.22 9.73 11.49
N CYS A 39 4.87 8.57 11.38
CA CYS A 39 5.87 8.10 12.34
C CYS A 39 7.24 7.97 11.67
N LYS A 40 8.30 8.26 12.45
CA LYS A 40 9.71 8.18 12.02
C LYS A 40 10.40 6.90 12.50
N MET A 41 9.75 6.12 13.35
CA MET A 41 10.33 4.94 13.97
C MET A 41 10.43 3.81 12.96
N GLU A 42 11.65 3.39 12.66
CA GLU A 42 11.87 2.40 11.62
C GLU A 42 11.62 0.98 12.12
N VAL A 43 11.01 0.15 11.27
CA VAL A 43 10.76 -1.27 11.56
C VAL A 43 11.20 -2.10 10.37
N GLN A 44 12.03 -3.12 10.62
CA GLN A 44 12.44 -4.08 9.60
C GLN A 44 11.23 -4.95 9.20
N PRO A 45 10.88 -5.03 7.91
CA PRO A 45 9.82 -5.93 7.45
C PRO A 45 10.22 -7.39 7.62
N LYS A 46 9.23 -8.26 7.79
CA LYS A 46 9.40 -9.72 7.81
C LYS A 46 8.77 -10.32 6.56
N ASN A 47 9.18 -11.53 6.21
CA ASN A 47 8.52 -12.25 5.11
C ASN A 47 7.02 -12.40 5.40
N GLY A 48 6.20 -12.11 4.40
CA GLY A 48 4.74 -12.06 4.52
C GLY A 48 4.19 -10.73 5.05
N SER A 49 5.05 -9.75 5.35
CA SER A 49 4.60 -8.42 5.76
C SER A 49 3.96 -7.65 4.59
N VAL A 50 2.91 -6.90 4.90
CA VAL A 50 2.33 -5.94 3.95
C VAL A 50 3.16 -4.66 3.95
N VAL A 51 3.55 -4.20 2.76
CA VAL A 51 4.31 -2.95 2.58
C VAL A 51 3.61 -2.00 1.62
N CYS A 52 3.89 -0.70 1.75
CA CYS A 52 3.43 0.32 0.81
C CYS A 52 4.46 1.41 0.56
N CYS A 53 4.27 2.17 -0.51
CA CYS A 53 4.93 3.45 -0.74
C CYS A 53 3.92 4.49 -1.25
N GLY A 54 4.24 5.77 -1.07
CA GLY A 54 3.46 6.88 -1.61
C GLY A 54 3.70 7.09 -3.12
N ILE A 55 2.71 7.66 -3.79
CA ILE A 55 2.76 8.22 -5.13
C ILE A 55 2.18 9.64 -5.04
N TYR A 56 3.07 10.64 -5.17
CA TYR A 56 2.80 12.07 -5.13
C TYR A 56 2.03 12.52 -3.89
N GLU A 57 2.20 11.84 -2.75
CA GLU A 57 1.39 12.04 -1.54
C GLU A 57 -0.12 11.82 -1.72
N VAL A 58 -0.61 11.44 -2.91
CA VAL A 58 -2.05 11.31 -3.16
C VAL A 58 -2.47 9.84 -3.21
N PHE A 59 -1.66 8.98 -3.81
CA PHE A 59 -1.95 7.56 -3.97
C PHE A 59 -0.95 6.69 -3.23
N GLN A 60 -1.34 5.46 -2.92
CA GLN A 60 -0.47 4.46 -2.31
C GLN A 60 -0.38 3.25 -3.22
N HIS A 61 0.79 2.64 -3.25
CA HIS A 61 1.00 1.37 -3.93
C HIS A 61 1.48 0.33 -2.94
N THR A 62 0.94 -0.88 -3.01
CA THR A 62 1.13 -1.92 -2.00
C THR A 62 1.72 -3.20 -2.56
N GLY A 63 2.42 -3.96 -1.72
CA GLY A 63 2.97 -5.27 -2.04
C GLY A 63 3.16 -6.15 -0.80
N ILE A 64 3.67 -7.35 -1.01
CA ILE A 64 4.06 -8.30 0.05
C ILE A 64 5.58 -8.40 0.07
N TRP A 65 6.18 -8.25 1.25
CA TRP A 65 7.62 -8.43 1.44
C TRP A 65 7.97 -9.92 1.50
N VAL A 66 8.89 -10.38 0.66
CA VAL A 66 9.40 -11.76 0.62
C VAL A 66 10.86 -11.74 0.17
N ASP A 67 11.76 -12.28 0.99
CA ASP A 67 13.20 -12.49 0.69
C ASP A 67 13.89 -11.23 0.15
N ASP A 68 13.76 -10.13 0.90
CA ASP A 68 14.27 -8.79 0.55
C ASP A 68 13.77 -8.23 -0.79
N GLN A 69 12.68 -8.80 -1.29
CA GLN A 69 11.94 -8.33 -2.46
C GLN A 69 10.51 -8.00 -2.08
N ILE A 70 9.84 -7.28 -2.98
CA ILE A 70 8.44 -6.92 -2.86
C ILE A 70 7.70 -7.53 -4.05
N ILE A 71 6.77 -8.42 -3.74
CA ILE A 71 5.85 -8.99 -4.72
C ILE A 71 4.68 -8.02 -4.87
N GLU A 72 4.50 -7.50 -6.08
CA GLU A 72 3.48 -6.51 -6.41
C GLU A 72 2.73 -6.87 -7.69
N LEU A 73 1.47 -6.45 -7.76
CA LEU A 73 0.74 -6.35 -9.02
C LEU A 73 1.01 -4.97 -9.64
N LYS A 74 1.75 -4.91 -10.74
CA LYS A 74 2.04 -3.67 -11.46
C LYS A 74 0.80 -3.20 -12.23
N GLY A 75 0.68 -1.89 -12.48
CA GLY A 75 -0.41 -1.29 -13.25
C GLY A 75 -0.60 -1.79 -14.69
N ASN A 76 0.36 -2.56 -15.23
CA ASN A 76 0.20 -3.24 -16.53
C ASN A 76 -0.41 -4.65 -16.41
N GLY A 77 -0.72 -5.12 -15.19
CA GLY A 77 -1.31 -6.43 -14.94
C GLY A 77 -0.34 -7.55 -14.56
N LEU A 78 0.97 -7.30 -14.63
CA LEU A 78 1.97 -8.31 -14.28
C LEU A 78 2.21 -8.35 -12.76
N VAL A 79 2.09 -9.55 -12.17
CA VAL A 79 2.61 -9.80 -10.84
C VAL A 79 4.11 -10.10 -10.93
N ARG A 80 4.91 -9.33 -10.19
CA ARG A 80 6.38 -9.39 -10.25
C ARG A 80 6.99 -9.27 -8.86
N ALA A 81 8.14 -9.91 -8.67
CA ALA A 81 9.02 -9.65 -7.55
C ALA A 81 10.03 -8.56 -7.95
N VAL A 82 10.16 -7.52 -7.13
CA VAL A 82 11.07 -6.39 -7.38
C VAL A 82 11.86 -6.03 -6.13
N SER A 83 13.08 -5.54 -6.29
CA SER A 83 13.85 -4.99 -5.18
C SER A 83 13.18 -3.73 -4.61
N PRO A 84 13.47 -3.36 -3.34
CA PRO A 84 13.02 -2.10 -2.73
C PRO A 84 13.29 -0.87 -3.60
N ARG A 85 14.48 -0.81 -4.22
CA ARG A 85 14.85 0.26 -5.15
C ARG A 85 13.93 0.31 -6.38
N ARG A 86 13.63 -0.83 -6.99
CA ARG A 86 12.73 -0.91 -8.17
C ARG A 86 11.27 -0.66 -7.79
N PHE A 87 10.88 -0.98 -6.56
CA PHE A 87 9.58 -0.64 -6.01
C PHE A 87 9.42 0.88 -5.86
N LEU A 88 10.48 1.65 -5.68
CA LEU A 88 10.40 3.12 -5.65
C LEU A 88 10.64 3.79 -7.01
N ALA A 89 11.42 3.18 -7.92
CA ALA A 89 11.94 3.83 -9.12
C ALA A 89 10.91 4.49 -10.06
N ASP A 90 9.71 3.90 -10.21
CA ASP A 90 8.66 4.42 -11.09
C ASP A 90 7.62 5.26 -10.31
N ARG A 91 7.96 5.70 -9.09
CA ARG A 91 7.04 6.34 -8.13
C ARG A 91 7.70 7.56 -7.52
N SER A 92 6.89 8.56 -7.21
CA SER A 92 7.38 9.79 -6.57
C SER A 92 7.59 9.66 -5.06
N GLY A 93 7.16 8.56 -4.45
CA GLY A 93 7.51 8.22 -3.08
C GLY A 93 8.99 7.84 -2.97
N ASN A 94 9.63 8.25 -1.89
CA ASN A 94 11.05 7.99 -1.62
C ASN A 94 11.27 7.00 -0.47
N ARG A 95 10.21 6.46 0.12
CA ARG A 95 10.27 5.58 1.29
C ARG A 95 9.23 4.48 1.22
N ILE A 96 9.60 3.32 1.74
CA ILE A 96 8.74 2.17 1.93
C ILE A 96 8.28 2.16 3.38
N TYR A 97 7.03 1.75 3.60
CA TYR A 97 6.44 1.59 4.91
C TYR A 97 5.93 0.16 5.06
N VAL A 98 6.06 -0.40 6.26
CA VAL A 98 5.55 -1.71 6.63
C VAL A 98 4.38 -1.55 7.60
N ALA A 99 3.33 -2.34 7.39
CA ALA A 99 2.19 -2.38 8.31
C ALA A 99 2.58 -3.11 9.60
N CYS A 100 2.33 -2.49 10.75
CA CYS A 100 2.64 -3.00 12.07
C CYS A 100 1.42 -2.93 13.00
N ASP A 101 1.48 -3.65 14.11
CA ASP A 101 0.61 -3.42 15.26
C ASP A 101 1.10 -2.26 16.13
N GLY A 102 0.35 -1.94 17.20
CA GLY A 102 0.71 -0.88 18.15
C GLY A 102 2.01 -1.11 18.93
N ASN A 103 2.56 -2.33 18.90
CA ASN A 103 3.83 -2.70 19.53
C ASN A 103 4.99 -2.76 18.52
N LEU A 104 4.83 -2.17 17.33
CA LEU A 104 5.83 -2.11 16.26
C LEU A 104 6.19 -3.49 15.70
N ARG A 105 5.32 -4.48 15.87
CA ARG A 105 5.51 -5.80 15.26
C ARG A 105 4.90 -5.79 13.87
N PRO A 106 5.64 -6.15 12.81
CA PRO A 106 5.08 -6.25 11.47
C PRO A 106 3.87 -7.19 11.43
N LEU A 107 2.81 -6.77 10.75
CA LEU A 107 1.65 -7.61 10.46
C LEU A 107 2.04 -8.60 9.38
N VAL A 108 2.10 -9.88 9.73
CA VAL A 108 2.57 -10.97 8.87
C VAL A 108 1.50 -12.03 8.74
N ASP A 109 1.29 -12.50 7.52
CA ASP A 109 0.56 -13.73 7.24
C ASP A 109 1.48 -14.69 6.49
N GLU A 110 1.85 -15.80 7.10
CA GLU A 110 2.83 -16.74 6.51
C GLU A 110 2.31 -17.35 5.20
N GLN A 111 1.00 -17.58 5.10
CA GLN A 111 0.42 -18.11 3.87
C GLN A 111 0.42 -17.06 2.73
N ALA A 112 0.54 -15.77 3.05
CA ALA A 112 0.73 -14.72 2.05
C ALA A 112 2.03 -14.89 1.27
N ILE A 113 3.08 -15.47 1.87
CA ILE A 113 4.33 -15.78 1.17
C ILE A 113 4.02 -16.75 0.03
N THR A 114 3.46 -17.91 0.37
CA THR A 114 3.12 -18.95 -0.62
C THR A 114 2.17 -18.44 -1.70
N ARG A 115 1.10 -17.71 -1.31
CA ARG A 115 0.10 -17.19 -2.25
C ARG A 115 0.63 -16.08 -3.16
N SER A 116 1.55 -15.24 -2.68
CA SER A 116 2.15 -14.18 -3.49
C SER A 116 3.23 -14.74 -4.43
N VAL A 117 4.11 -15.59 -3.92
CA VAL A 117 5.16 -16.27 -4.72
C VAL A 117 4.53 -17.11 -5.83
N GLY A 118 3.49 -17.88 -5.54
CA GLY A 118 2.79 -18.69 -6.53
C GLY A 118 2.09 -17.90 -7.65
N GLN A 119 1.97 -16.58 -7.49
CA GLN A 119 1.40 -15.68 -8.51
C GLN A 119 2.48 -14.90 -9.28
N VAL A 120 3.77 -15.01 -8.94
CA VAL A 120 4.83 -14.33 -9.69
C VAL A 120 4.83 -14.81 -11.15
N PHE A 121 4.99 -13.87 -12.08
CA PHE A 121 4.84 -14.06 -13.54
C PHE A 121 3.43 -14.34 -14.04
N SER A 122 2.42 -14.34 -13.16
CA SER A 122 1.04 -14.33 -13.63
C SER A 122 0.64 -12.96 -14.18
N TYR A 123 -0.27 -12.99 -15.14
CA TYR A 123 -0.87 -11.80 -15.73
C TYR A 123 -2.36 -11.74 -15.37
N SER A 124 -2.83 -10.56 -15.00
CA SER A 124 -4.24 -10.30 -14.76
C SER A 124 -4.58 -8.90 -15.27
N GLU A 125 -5.72 -8.74 -15.93
CA GLU A 125 -6.13 -7.43 -16.44
C GLU A 125 -6.25 -6.42 -15.30
N TYR A 126 -5.35 -5.44 -15.28
CA TYR A 126 -5.29 -4.44 -14.22
C TYR A 126 -6.41 -3.42 -14.39
N HIS A 127 -7.18 -3.22 -13.33
CA HIS A 127 -8.20 -2.18 -13.27
C HIS A 127 -8.03 -1.41 -11.97
N VAL A 128 -7.77 -0.11 -12.08
CA VAL A 128 -7.64 0.82 -10.93
C VAL A 128 -8.78 0.68 -9.92
N TRP A 129 -9.99 0.38 -10.40
CA TRP A 129 -11.22 0.32 -9.60
C TRP A 129 -11.57 -1.07 -9.07
N SER A 130 -11.13 -2.15 -9.73
CA SER A 130 -11.64 -3.50 -9.47
C SER A 130 -10.55 -4.57 -9.34
N ASN A 131 -9.37 -4.40 -9.94
CA ASN A 131 -8.27 -5.36 -9.89
C ASN A 131 -6.93 -4.62 -9.80
N ASN A 132 -6.61 -4.19 -8.59
CA ASN A 132 -5.45 -3.34 -8.30
C ASN A 132 -4.52 -3.97 -7.25
N CYS A 133 -3.44 -3.26 -6.93
CA CYS A 133 -2.42 -3.72 -5.99
C CYS A 133 -2.96 -3.97 -4.56
N HIS A 134 -3.98 -3.22 -4.12
CA HIS A 134 -4.59 -3.41 -2.80
C HIS A 134 -5.41 -4.69 -2.73
N ARG A 135 -6.21 -4.97 -3.75
CA ARG A 135 -6.95 -6.24 -3.87
C ARG A 135 -6.00 -7.43 -3.93
N PHE A 136 -4.93 -7.32 -4.71
CA PHE A 136 -3.91 -8.36 -4.80
C PHE A 136 -3.32 -8.67 -3.41
N VAL A 137 -2.82 -7.65 -2.70
CA VAL A 137 -2.26 -7.80 -1.35
C VAL A 137 -3.27 -8.42 -0.39
N PHE A 138 -4.52 -7.91 -0.37
CA PHE A 138 -5.53 -8.46 0.52
C PHE A 138 -5.87 -9.93 0.20
N SER A 139 -5.89 -10.31 -1.09
CA SER A 139 -6.07 -11.70 -1.48
C SER A 139 -4.91 -12.60 -1.04
N CYS A 140 -3.69 -12.04 -1.02
CA CYS A 140 -2.51 -12.75 -0.52
C CYS A 140 -2.58 -12.96 0.99
N ILE A 141 -3.03 -12.00 1.79
CA ILE A 141 -3.10 -12.21 3.26
C ILE A 141 -4.37 -12.98 3.68
N SER A 142 -5.52 -12.72 3.06
CA SER A 142 -6.79 -13.33 3.51
C SER A 142 -7.08 -14.69 2.87
N GLY A 143 -6.42 -15.03 1.77
CA GLY A 143 -6.77 -16.16 0.92
C GLY A 143 -8.11 -15.99 0.18
N LYS A 144 -8.77 -14.83 0.29
CA LYS A 144 -10.09 -14.56 -0.28
C LYS A 144 -10.01 -13.52 -1.40
N LYS A 145 -10.72 -13.78 -2.50
CA LYS A 145 -10.90 -12.80 -3.59
C LYS A 145 -12.04 -11.85 -3.23
N GLN A 146 -11.73 -10.81 -2.46
CA GLN A 146 -12.68 -9.74 -2.13
C GLN A 146 -12.35 -8.45 -2.90
N PRO A 147 -13.36 -7.62 -3.21
CA PRO A 147 -13.10 -6.26 -3.69
C PRO A 147 -12.26 -5.50 -2.66
N VAL A 148 -11.24 -4.80 -3.12
CA VAL A 148 -10.49 -3.77 -2.38
C VAL A 148 -10.06 -2.72 -3.39
N THR A 149 -10.65 -1.54 -3.33
CA THR A 149 -10.38 -0.50 -4.34
C THR A 149 -9.38 0.51 -3.84
N ARG A 150 -9.48 0.93 -2.58
CA ARG A 150 -8.69 2.06 -2.03
C ARG A 150 -7.80 1.60 -0.89
N PHE A 151 -6.72 2.36 -0.65
CA PHE A 151 -5.85 2.17 0.52
C PHE A 151 -6.63 2.26 1.85
N GLY A 152 -7.60 3.19 1.89
CA GLY A 152 -8.79 3.21 2.75
C GLY A 152 -9.24 1.85 3.26
N GLU A 153 -9.80 1.12 2.30
CA GLU A 153 -10.48 -0.15 2.46
C GLU A 153 -9.49 -1.27 2.78
N LEU A 154 -8.27 -1.21 2.25
CA LEU A 154 -7.21 -2.15 2.62
C LEU A 154 -6.90 -2.07 4.12
N ASN A 155 -6.74 -0.86 4.67
CA ASN A 155 -6.46 -0.68 6.11
C ASN A 155 -7.61 -1.21 6.98
N GLU A 156 -8.87 -0.93 6.61
CA GLU A 156 -10.04 -1.48 7.30
C GLU A 156 -10.07 -3.02 7.26
N LYS A 157 -9.79 -3.61 6.11
CA LYS A 157 -9.78 -5.07 5.96
C LYS A 157 -8.61 -5.73 6.67
N MET A 158 -7.44 -5.10 6.68
CA MET A 158 -6.29 -5.56 7.48
C MET A 158 -6.60 -5.47 8.98
N TYR A 159 -7.21 -4.39 9.44
CA TYR A 159 -7.67 -4.25 10.82
C TYR A 159 -8.57 -5.42 11.22
N ARG A 160 -9.56 -5.76 10.37
CA ARG A 160 -10.44 -6.92 10.60
C ARG A 160 -9.71 -8.27 10.52
N HIS A 161 -8.77 -8.43 9.59
CA HIS A 161 -8.04 -9.69 9.38
C HIS A 161 -7.07 -9.99 10.52
N PHE A 162 -6.29 -9.00 10.94
CA PHE A 162 -5.27 -9.16 11.98
C PHE A 162 -5.81 -8.88 13.40
N GLY A 163 -7.02 -8.33 13.53
CA GLY A 163 -7.64 -8.03 14.82
C GLY A 163 -6.92 -6.94 15.61
N THR A 164 -6.23 -6.02 14.92
CA THR A 164 -5.43 -4.97 15.55
C THR A 164 -5.39 -3.71 14.68
N VAL A 165 -5.20 -2.56 15.33
CA VAL A 165 -5.03 -1.26 14.66
C VAL A 165 -3.78 -1.30 13.79
N VAL A 166 -3.89 -0.80 12.56
CA VAL A 166 -2.77 -0.77 11.62
C VAL A 166 -1.93 0.48 11.86
N HIS A 167 -0.61 0.31 11.99
CA HIS A 167 0.36 1.40 12.08
C HIS A 167 1.38 1.25 10.97
N TRP A 168 1.48 2.23 10.06
CA TRP A 168 2.50 2.21 9.02
C TRP A 168 3.80 2.81 9.52
N GLN A 169 4.86 2.00 9.51
CA GLN A 169 6.19 2.39 9.98
C GLN A 169 7.19 2.39 8.83
N PRO A 170 8.09 3.37 8.75
CA PRO A 170 9.11 3.38 7.71
C PRO A 170 10.00 2.14 7.79
N VAL A 171 10.35 1.60 6.62
CA VAL A 171 11.36 0.54 6.49
C VAL A 171 12.75 1.21 6.49
N PRO A 172 13.74 0.66 7.23
CA PRO A 172 15.12 1.13 7.18
C PRO A 172 15.66 1.13 5.75
N VAL A 173 16.41 2.18 5.40
CA VAL A 173 17.10 2.22 4.10
C VAL A 173 18.21 1.17 4.11
N THR A 174 18.03 0.09 3.38
CA THR A 174 19.10 -0.90 3.16
C THR A 174 20.18 -0.22 2.31
N LYS A 175 21.36 -0.01 2.92
CA LYS A 175 22.55 0.51 2.22
C LYS A 175 23.09 -0.51 1.22
#